data_AF-A0A372QT71-F1
#
_entry.id   AF-A0A372QT71-F1
#
_cell.length_a   1.000
_cell.length_b   1.000
_cell.length_c   1.000
_cell.angle_alpha   90.00
_cell.angle_beta   90.00
_cell.angle_gamma   90.00
#
_symmetry.space_group_name_H-M   'P 1'
#
loop_
_entity.id
_entity.type
_entity.pdbx_description
1 polymer ?
#
loop_
_entity_poly.entity_id
_entity_poly.type
_entity_poly.pdbx_seq_one_letter_code
_entity_poly.pdbx_strand_id
1 'polypeptide(L)'
;MKNYLVDYYDKDEEKENQLVDAFTKVIDQEPIFQDQEIVDEVLKYIEKASYRRIADVLLYVIPNLIHQNILNPNNPVIYIQISDDRCNVGVENYEILHQVIEPMISKLHNLMINKLTDFSGVNWKIEPYFSSNWKFLAIILGFNASNANTAPLLPMIPLDHYMPDELYIMLRVWDRMWALVIYQKINLMIIVEQLSHYCKVEVDVKNNGEIAESSESSR
;
A
#
# COMPACT_ATOMS: atom_id res chain seq x y z
N MET A 1 -40.82 -2.41 34.92
CA MET A 1 -39.88 -1.30 34.68
C MET A 1 -38.69 -1.50 35.61
N LYS A 2 -37.56 -2.00 35.11
CA LYS A 2 -36.31 -2.15 35.87
C LYS A 2 -35.21 -1.48 35.06
N ASN A 3 -34.59 -0.47 35.68
CA ASN A 3 -33.45 0.28 35.18
C ASN A 3 -32.22 -0.63 35.12
N TYR A 4 -31.56 -0.65 33.96
CA TYR A 4 -30.17 -1.08 33.84
C TYR A 4 -29.39 0.11 33.27
N LEU A 5 -29.02 1.03 34.16
CA LEU A 5 -27.82 1.85 33.97
C LEU A 5 -26.67 0.98 34.48
N VAL A 6 -25.88 0.43 33.56
CA VAL A 6 -24.59 -0.17 33.88
C VAL A 6 -23.56 0.93 33.63
N ASP A 7 -23.02 1.46 34.72
CA ASP A 7 -21.92 2.41 34.73
C ASP A 7 -20.71 1.81 34.03
N TYR A 8 -20.34 2.40 32.88
CA TYR A 8 -19.01 2.30 32.31
C TYR A 8 -18.25 3.58 32.69
N TYR A 9 -17.74 3.61 33.92
CA TYR A 9 -16.59 4.46 34.24
C TYR A 9 -15.37 3.56 34.36
N ASP A 10 -14.58 3.62 33.27
CA ASP A 10 -13.14 3.84 33.27
C ASP A 10 -12.33 3.20 34.38
N LYS A 11 -11.65 2.10 34.04
CA LYS A 11 -10.73 1.40 34.95
C LYS A 11 -9.34 1.14 34.38
N ASP A 12 -9.04 1.58 33.17
CA ASP A 12 -7.80 1.18 32.51
C ASP A 12 -7.07 2.31 31.80
N GLU A 13 -7.53 3.57 31.79
CA GLU A 13 -6.83 4.66 31.09
C GLU A 13 -5.38 4.86 31.58
N GLU A 14 -5.10 4.71 32.88
CA GLU A 14 -3.73 4.84 33.42
C GLU A 14 -2.84 3.63 33.12
N LYS A 15 -3.41 2.42 33.06
CA LYS A 15 -2.68 1.20 32.67
C LYS A 15 -2.46 1.14 31.17
N GLU A 16 -3.44 1.54 30.38
CA GLU A 16 -3.40 1.63 28.92
C GLU A 16 -2.38 2.68 28.49
N ASN A 17 -2.31 3.84 29.14
CA ASN A 17 -1.28 4.85 28.88
C ASN A 17 0.14 4.38 29.24
N GLN A 18 0.32 3.64 30.34
CA GLN A 18 1.62 3.03 30.68
C GLN A 18 2.00 1.89 29.70
N LEU A 19 1.01 1.17 29.17
CA LEU A 19 1.21 0.09 28.20
C LEU A 19 1.55 0.63 26.81
N VAL A 20 0.90 1.72 26.38
CA VAL A 20 1.20 2.43 25.14
C VAL A 20 2.61 3.00 25.20
N ASP A 21 3.01 3.62 26.32
CA ASP A 21 4.38 4.12 26.53
C ASP A 21 5.44 2.98 26.50
N ALA A 22 5.10 1.80 27.04
CA ALA A 22 5.94 0.61 26.94
C ALA A 22 6.03 0.06 25.51
N PHE A 23 4.91 0.06 24.75
CA PHE A 23 4.87 -0.33 23.34
C PHE A 23 5.68 0.64 22.46
N THR A 24 5.56 1.95 22.66
CA THR A 24 6.33 2.95 21.90
C THR A 24 7.82 2.80 22.14
N LYS A 25 8.25 2.52 23.39
CA LYS A 25 9.65 2.22 23.72
C LYS A 25 10.21 0.96 23.06
N VAL A 26 9.37 -0.03 22.74
CA VAL A 26 9.76 -1.27 22.04
C VAL A 26 9.87 -1.02 20.53
N ILE A 27 9.06 -0.12 19.97
CA ILE A 27 9.05 0.21 18.53
C ILE A 27 10.22 1.15 18.18
N ASP A 28 10.64 2.04 19.09
CA ASP A 28 11.73 3.01 18.86
C ASP A 28 13.16 2.41 18.89
N GLN A 29 13.30 1.10 19.13
CA GLN A 29 14.61 0.41 19.09
C GLN A 29 14.74 -0.46 17.83
N GLU A 30 15.43 0.04 16.80
CA GLU A 30 15.95 -0.81 15.71
C GLU A 30 16.97 -1.84 16.24
N PRO A 31 17.00 -3.07 15.72
CA PRO A 31 15.92 -4.05 15.66
C PRO A 31 16.16 -5.16 16.70
N ILE A 32 15.29 -5.27 17.70
CA ILE A 32 15.29 -6.43 18.64
C ILE A 32 14.20 -7.41 18.21
N PHE A 33 14.26 -7.91 16.98
CA PHE A 33 13.30 -8.92 16.52
C PHE A 33 14.05 -10.14 15.99
N GLN A 34 14.79 -10.80 16.88
CA GLN A 34 15.30 -12.16 16.65
C GLN A 34 14.82 -13.17 17.69
N ASP A 35 14.18 -12.75 18.80
CA ASP A 35 13.67 -13.67 19.81
C ASP A 35 12.24 -14.08 19.51
N GLN A 36 12.08 -15.34 19.07
CA GLN A 36 10.79 -15.99 18.79
C GLN A 36 9.84 -15.94 20.00
N GLU A 37 10.36 -15.96 21.22
CA GLU A 37 9.58 -15.92 22.46
C GLU A 37 8.86 -14.57 22.65
N ILE A 38 9.50 -13.46 22.25
CA ILE A 38 8.91 -12.11 22.29
C ILE A 38 7.83 -11.98 21.20
N VAL A 39 8.08 -12.54 20.01
CA VAL A 39 7.10 -12.56 18.91
C VAL A 39 5.84 -13.34 19.33
N ASP A 40 6.00 -14.52 19.94
CA ASP A 40 4.89 -15.34 20.40
C ASP A 40 4.10 -14.66 21.52
N GLU A 41 4.78 -13.94 22.42
CA GLU A 41 4.13 -13.15 23.47
C GLU A 41 3.35 -11.97 22.88
N VAL A 42 3.94 -11.19 21.97
CA VAL A 42 3.27 -10.09 21.25
C VAL A 42 2.07 -10.61 20.45
N LEU A 43 2.20 -11.74 19.75
CA LEU A 43 1.09 -12.37 19.02
C LEU A 43 -0.05 -12.78 19.95
N LYS A 44 0.26 -13.38 21.10
CA LYS A 44 -0.74 -13.75 22.12
C LYS A 44 -1.46 -12.52 22.69
N TYR A 45 -0.77 -11.40 22.83
CA TYR A 45 -1.39 -10.13 23.25
C TYR A 45 -2.19 -9.47 22.13
N ILE A 46 -1.76 -9.52 20.87
CA ILE A 46 -2.54 -9.08 19.70
C ILE A 46 -3.82 -9.90 19.57
N GLU A 47 -3.74 -11.22 19.77
CA GLU A 47 -4.89 -12.13 19.79
C GLU A 47 -5.88 -11.78 20.91
N LYS A 48 -5.39 -11.34 22.07
CA LYS A 48 -6.23 -10.81 23.14
C LYS A 48 -6.80 -9.43 22.78
N ALA A 49 -5.97 -8.43 22.49
CA ALA A 49 -6.40 -7.04 22.26
C ALA A 49 -7.33 -6.85 21.05
N SER A 50 -7.31 -7.77 20.07
CA SER A 50 -8.27 -7.81 18.94
C SER A 50 -9.68 -8.32 19.37
N TYR A 51 -10.17 -7.89 20.53
CA TYR A 51 -11.40 -8.34 21.22
C TYR A 51 -12.72 -7.99 20.52
N ARG A 52 -12.71 -7.36 19.35
CA ARG A 52 -13.91 -7.35 18.50
C ARG A 52 -13.65 -8.24 17.29
N ARG A 53 -14.25 -9.44 17.30
CA ARG A 53 -14.28 -10.24 16.07
C ARG A 53 -14.93 -9.33 15.03
N ILE A 54 -14.34 -9.21 13.86
CA ILE A 54 -14.91 -8.41 12.77
C ILE A 54 -16.40 -8.77 12.53
N ALA A 55 -16.77 -10.03 12.75
CA ALA A 55 -18.16 -10.48 12.82
C ALA A 55 -19.02 -9.70 13.84
N ASP A 56 -18.56 -9.56 15.08
CA ASP A 56 -19.30 -8.90 16.16
C ASP A 56 -19.51 -7.41 15.86
N VAL A 57 -18.50 -6.75 15.29
CA VAL A 57 -18.61 -5.35 14.83
C VAL A 57 -19.65 -5.25 13.73
N LEU A 58 -19.58 -6.12 12.72
CA LEU A 58 -20.54 -6.13 11.61
C LEU A 58 -21.96 -6.36 12.12
N LEU A 59 -22.17 -7.36 12.99
CA LEU A 59 -23.48 -7.66 13.58
C LEU A 59 -24.06 -6.49 14.37
N TYR A 60 -23.21 -5.71 15.04
CA TYR A 60 -23.63 -4.52 15.75
C TYR A 60 -24.07 -3.38 14.81
N VAL A 61 -23.37 -3.20 13.68
CA VAL A 61 -23.59 -2.07 12.77
C VAL A 61 -24.67 -2.35 11.71
N ILE A 62 -24.87 -3.62 11.31
CA ILE A 62 -25.84 -4.04 10.28
C ILE A 62 -27.25 -3.46 10.49
N PRO A 63 -27.88 -3.53 11.68
CA PRO A 63 -29.23 -3.01 11.88
C PRO A 63 -29.35 -1.52 11.56
N ASN A 64 -28.34 -0.73 11.93
CA ASN A 64 -28.31 0.70 11.66
C ASN A 64 -28.11 0.99 10.16
N LEU A 65 -27.28 0.21 9.48
CA LEU A 65 -27.08 0.38 8.03
C LEU A 65 -28.31 -0.01 7.20
N ILE A 66 -29.08 -1.02 7.65
CA ILE A 66 -30.38 -1.34 7.06
C ILE A 66 -31.35 -0.18 7.24
N HIS A 67 -31.42 0.39 8.45
CA HIS A 67 -32.28 1.53 8.74
C HIS A 67 -31.93 2.77 7.88
N GLN A 68 -30.65 2.97 7.59
CA GLN A 68 -30.17 4.04 6.70
C GLN A 68 -30.35 3.74 5.20
N ASN A 69 -30.92 2.57 4.84
CA ASN A 69 -31.00 2.07 3.46
C ASN A 69 -29.64 1.94 2.75
N ILE A 70 -28.55 1.79 3.51
CA ILE A 70 -27.22 1.51 2.96
C ILE A 70 -27.11 0.02 2.62
N LEU A 71 -27.60 -0.84 3.52
CA LEU A 71 -27.67 -2.28 3.29
C LEU A 71 -29.08 -2.70 2.89
N ASN A 72 -29.19 -3.58 1.90
CA ASN A 72 -30.44 -4.15 1.44
C ASN A 72 -30.58 -5.61 1.90
N PRO A 73 -31.49 -5.94 2.83
CA PRO A 73 -31.69 -7.32 3.30
C PRO A 73 -32.10 -8.31 2.19
N ASN A 74 -32.73 -7.82 1.11
CA ASN A 74 -33.12 -8.65 -0.03
C ASN A 74 -31.94 -8.96 -0.97
N ASN A 75 -30.83 -8.23 -0.83
CA ASN A 75 -29.56 -8.48 -1.51
C ASN A 75 -28.42 -8.39 -0.48
N PRO A 76 -28.26 -9.42 0.39
CA PRO A 76 -27.43 -9.32 1.58
C PRO A 76 -25.94 -9.46 1.25
N VAL A 77 -25.38 -8.44 0.61
CA VAL A 77 -23.95 -8.32 0.30
C VAL A 77 -23.38 -7.13 1.06
N ILE A 78 -22.27 -7.34 1.77
CA ILE A 78 -21.54 -6.29 2.47
C ILE A 78 -20.18 -6.13 1.80
N TYR A 79 -19.93 -4.92 1.31
CA TYR A 79 -18.64 -4.52 0.79
C TYR A 79 -17.79 -3.96 1.92
N ILE A 80 -16.64 -4.58 2.19
CA ILE A 80 -15.71 -4.12 3.24
C ILE A 80 -14.45 -3.60 2.58
N GLN A 81 -14.16 -2.31 2.75
CA GLN A 81 -12.89 -1.73 2.33
C GLN A 81 -11.87 -1.86 3.46
N ILE A 82 -10.76 -2.54 3.19
CA ILE A 82 -9.59 -2.61 4.05
C ILE A 82 -8.59 -1.58 3.53
N SER A 83 -8.26 -0.61 4.37
CA SER A 83 -7.27 0.41 4.06
C SER A 83 -6.13 0.37 5.06
N ASP A 84 -4.92 0.51 4.54
CA ASP A 84 -3.72 0.79 5.31
C ASP A 84 -3.78 2.23 5.87
N ASP A 85 -3.67 2.38 7.19
CA ASP A 85 -3.34 3.67 7.76
C ASP A 85 -1.84 3.88 7.58
N ARG A 86 -1.45 5.02 6.99
CA ARG A 86 -0.10 5.27 6.44
C ARG A 86 1.00 5.39 7.50
N CYS A 87 0.89 4.70 8.63
CA CYS A 87 1.67 4.87 9.84
C CYS A 87 3.10 4.32 9.72
N ASN A 88 3.40 3.36 8.81
CA ASN A 88 4.73 2.72 8.75
C ASN A 88 5.36 2.64 7.35
N VAL A 89 5.41 3.76 6.63
CA VAL A 89 6.07 3.79 5.32
C VAL A 89 7.60 3.76 5.47
N GLY A 90 8.21 2.56 5.42
CA GLY A 90 9.64 2.40 5.12
C GLY A 90 10.42 1.28 5.83
N VAL A 91 9.84 0.61 6.83
CA VAL A 91 10.56 -0.37 7.70
C VAL A 91 9.92 -1.76 7.65
N GLU A 92 8.92 -1.96 6.80
CA GLU A 92 8.11 -3.17 6.79
C GLU A 92 8.86 -4.37 6.17
N ASN A 93 9.32 -5.28 7.02
CA ASN A 93 9.76 -6.59 6.59
C ASN A 93 8.52 -7.43 6.22
N TYR A 94 8.43 -7.85 4.94
CA TYR A 94 7.36 -8.69 4.41
C TYR A 94 7.09 -9.93 5.29
N GLU A 95 8.13 -10.55 5.84
CA GLU A 95 8.00 -11.76 6.66
C GLU A 95 7.29 -11.46 8.00
N ILE A 96 7.63 -10.35 8.64
CA ILE A 96 7.00 -9.92 9.90
C ILE A 96 5.55 -9.48 9.62
N LEU A 97 5.35 -8.73 8.53
CA LEU A 97 4.02 -8.30 8.09
C LEU A 97 3.11 -9.51 7.82
N HIS A 98 3.64 -10.53 7.15
CA HIS A 98 2.91 -11.79 6.91
C HIS A 98 2.47 -12.43 8.22
N GLN A 99 3.38 -12.59 9.20
CA GLN A 99 3.06 -13.22 10.48
C GLN A 99 2.01 -12.44 11.28
N VAL A 100 2.08 -11.10 11.26
CA VAL A 100 1.14 -10.24 12.00
C VAL A 100 -0.24 -10.21 11.33
N ILE A 101 -0.31 -10.24 10.00
CA ILE A 101 -1.58 -10.11 9.25
C ILE A 101 -2.26 -11.49 9.02
N GLU A 102 -1.53 -12.60 9.06
CA GLU A 102 -2.07 -13.95 8.82
C GLU A 102 -3.31 -14.28 9.69
N PRO A 103 -3.34 -14.00 11.01
CA PRO A 103 -4.53 -14.27 11.83
C PRO A 103 -5.76 -13.45 11.39
N MET A 104 -5.54 -12.22 10.94
CA MET A 104 -6.59 -11.35 10.41
C MET A 104 -7.12 -11.88 9.06
N ILE A 105 -6.23 -12.30 8.18
CA ILE A 105 -6.53 -12.95 6.89
C ILE A 105 -7.40 -14.18 7.09
N SER A 106 -6.98 -15.08 7.99
CA SER A 106 -7.70 -16.32 8.26
C SER A 106 -9.13 -16.06 8.77
N LYS A 107 -9.28 -15.08 9.68
CA LYS A 107 -10.60 -14.64 10.18
C LYS A 107 -11.48 -14.07 9.05
N LEU A 108 -10.92 -13.23 8.18
CA LEU A 108 -11.65 -12.65 7.05
C LEU A 108 -12.07 -13.72 6.04
N HIS A 109 -11.16 -14.63 5.68
CA HIS A 109 -11.44 -15.73 4.76
C HIS A 109 -12.55 -16.65 5.29
N ASN A 110 -12.54 -16.94 6.59
CA ASN A 110 -13.61 -17.69 7.24
C ASN A 110 -14.97 -17.01 7.09
N LEU A 111 -15.05 -15.68 7.22
CA LEU A 111 -16.30 -14.93 7.01
C LEU A 111 -16.77 -14.97 5.56
N MET A 112 -15.84 -14.92 4.60
CA MET A 112 -16.19 -15.02 3.18
C MET A 112 -16.80 -16.37 2.85
N ILE A 113 -16.26 -17.47 3.39
CA ILE A 113 -16.74 -18.84 3.15
C ILE A 113 -18.05 -19.10 3.90
N ASN A 114 -18.06 -18.84 5.21
CA ASN A 114 -19.16 -19.26 6.08
C ASN A 114 -20.35 -18.29 6.06
N LYS A 115 -20.18 -17.10 5.45
CA LYS A 115 -21.13 -15.98 5.50
C LYS A 115 -21.38 -15.51 6.93
N LEU A 116 -21.93 -14.30 7.06
CA LEU A 116 -22.30 -13.75 8.36
C LEU A 116 -23.80 -13.84 8.54
N THR A 117 -24.29 -14.65 9.47
CA THR A 117 -25.71 -14.72 9.79
C THR A 117 -26.07 -13.70 10.86
N ASP A 118 -27.03 -12.82 10.58
CA ASP A 118 -27.50 -11.84 11.57
C ASP A 118 -28.59 -12.40 12.50
N PHE A 119 -29.01 -11.59 13.48
CA PHE A 119 -30.07 -11.96 14.43
C PHE A 119 -31.45 -12.17 13.79
N SER A 120 -31.65 -11.73 12.54
CA SER A 120 -32.87 -11.95 11.76
C SER A 120 -32.80 -13.22 10.90
N GLY A 121 -31.65 -13.90 10.87
CA GLY A 121 -31.43 -15.11 10.08
C GLY A 121 -31.00 -14.83 8.63
N VAL A 122 -30.69 -13.59 8.29
CA VAL A 122 -30.19 -13.24 6.94
C VAL A 122 -28.70 -13.56 6.86
N ASN A 123 -28.32 -14.25 5.78
CA ASN A 123 -26.93 -14.63 5.51
C ASN A 123 -26.26 -13.58 4.63
N TRP A 124 -25.40 -12.76 5.22
CA TRP A 124 -24.63 -11.72 4.56
C TRP A 124 -23.39 -12.30 3.90
N LYS A 125 -23.27 -12.11 2.59
CA LYS A 125 -22.06 -12.36 1.82
C LYS A 125 -21.09 -11.20 2.03
N ILE A 126 -19.86 -11.50 2.40
CA ILE A 126 -18.81 -10.50 2.59
C ILE A 126 -17.93 -10.44 1.33
N GLU A 127 -17.78 -9.26 0.75
CA GLU A 127 -16.92 -9.00 -0.39
C GLU A 127 -15.89 -7.92 -0.02
N PRO A 128 -14.63 -8.31 0.26
CA PRO A 128 -13.59 -7.36 0.63
C PRO A 128 -13.00 -6.64 -0.58
N TYR A 129 -12.73 -5.36 -0.41
CA TYR A 129 -11.92 -4.51 -1.28
C TYR A 129 -10.68 -4.09 -0.51
N PHE A 130 -9.54 -4.04 -1.18
CA PHE A 130 -8.29 -3.60 -0.55
C PHE A 130 -7.80 -2.33 -1.22
N SER A 131 -7.58 -1.28 -0.44
CA SER A 131 -7.06 -0.01 -0.94
C SER A 131 -5.83 0.41 -0.16
N SER A 132 -4.75 0.72 -0.87
CA SER A 132 -3.53 1.24 -0.24
C SER A 132 -2.70 2.05 -1.23
N ASN A 133 -1.62 2.63 -0.72
CA ASN A 133 -0.61 3.27 -1.55
C ASN A 133 0.04 2.22 -2.49
N TRP A 134 0.50 2.67 -3.66
CA TRP A 134 1.03 1.78 -4.69
C TRP A 134 2.29 0.99 -4.26
N LYS A 135 3.08 1.50 -3.30
CA LYS A 135 4.27 0.78 -2.80
C LYS A 135 3.85 -0.41 -1.95
N PHE A 136 2.91 -0.20 -1.03
CA PHE A 136 2.36 -1.23 -0.18
C PHE A 136 1.60 -2.27 -1.00
N LEU A 137 0.81 -1.83 -1.98
CA LEU A 137 0.18 -2.75 -2.94
C LEU A 137 1.20 -3.61 -3.67
N ALA A 138 2.32 -3.03 -4.11
CA ALA A 138 3.38 -3.79 -4.76
C ALA A 138 4.06 -4.80 -3.80
N ILE A 139 4.08 -4.54 -2.49
CA ILE A 139 4.55 -5.49 -1.47
C ILE A 139 3.52 -6.60 -1.26
N ILE A 140 2.26 -6.25 -1.04
CA ILE A 140 1.13 -7.17 -0.80
C ILE A 140 0.89 -8.09 -2.00
N LEU A 141 1.10 -7.60 -3.22
CA LEU A 141 0.94 -8.37 -4.46
C LEU A 141 2.22 -9.12 -4.87
N GLY A 142 3.33 -8.98 -4.12
CA GLY A 142 4.59 -9.67 -4.42
C GLY A 142 5.39 -9.10 -5.59
N PHE A 143 5.09 -7.89 -6.06
CA PHE A 143 5.77 -7.27 -7.22
C PHE A 143 7.18 -6.72 -6.91
N ASN A 144 7.51 -6.43 -5.65
CA ASN A 144 8.76 -5.77 -5.27
C ASN A 144 9.89 -6.70 -4.80
N ALA A 145 9.68 -8.02 -4.74
CA ALA A 145 10.77 -8.94 -4.39
C ALA A 145 11.61 -9.20 -5.65
N SER A 146 12.76 -8.53 -5.77
CA SER A 146 13.79 -8.91 -6.73
C SER A 146 14.05 -10.41 -6.59
N ASN A 147 13.56 -11.19 -7.56
CA ASN A 147 13.84 -12.61 -7.78
C ASN A 147 13.07 -13.62 -6.92
N ALA A 148 12.06 -13.23 -6.13
CA ALA A 148 11.26 -14.18 -5.36
C ALA A 148 9.80 -14.21 -5.84
N ASN A 149 9.34 -15.38 -6.30
CA ASN A 149 7.93 -15.67 -6.54
C ASN A 149 7.18 -15.70 -5.21
N THR A 150 6.97 -14.55 -4.58
CA THR A 150 6.20 -14.45 -3.33
C THR A 150 4.71 -14.42 -3.68
N ALA A 151 3.94 -15.31 -3.05
CA ALA A 151 2.49 -15.31 -3.20
C ALA A 151 1.90 -14.03 -2.61
N PRO A 152 0.79 -13.49 -3.16
CA PRO A 152 0.15 -12.31 -2.57
C PRO A 152 -0.22 -12.55 -1.11
N LEU A 153 -0.09 -11.52 -0.26
CA LEU A 153 -0.49 -11.58 1.14
C LEU A 153 -2.00 -11.75 1.31
N LEU A 154 -2.80 -11.26 0.36
CA LEU A 154 -4.25 -11.34 0.39
C LEU A 154 -4.80 -12.16 -0.80
N PRO A 155 -4.48 -13.46 -0.92
CA PRO A 155 -4.85 -14.26 -2.09
C PRO A 155 -6.37 -14.51 -2.19
N MET A 156 -7.10 -14.31 -1.09
CA MET A 156 -8.56 -14.44 -1.05
C MET A 156 -9.29 -13.27 -1.73
N ILE A 157 -8.62 -12.13 -1.93
CA ILE A 157 -9.20 -10.94 -2.55
C ILE A 157 -8.93 -11.03 -4.05
N PRO A 158 -9.96 -10.97 -4.91
CA PRO A 158 -9.75 -10.97 -6.35
C PRO A 158 -8.99 -9.72 -6.81
N LEU A 159 -8.23 -9.83 -7.91
CA LEU A 159 -7.34 -8.76 -8.36
C LEU A 159 -8.07 -7.46 -8.73
N ASP A 160 -9.32 -7.55 -9.22
CA ASP A 160 -10.19 -6.42 -9.55
C ASP A 160 -10.80 -5.71 -8.32
N HIS A 161 -10.59 -6.25 -7.12
CA HIS A 161 -10.98 -5.64 -5.85
C HIS A 161 -9.83 -4.88 -5.17
N TYR A 162 -8.66 -4.79 -5.82
CA TYR A 162 -7.56 -3.95 -5.38
C TYR A 162 -7.71 -2.55 -5.98
N MET A 163 -7.90 -1.57 -5.11
CA MET A 163 -8.10 -0.16 -5.45
C MET A 163 -6.84 0.64 -5.08
N PRO A 164 -5.88 0.79 -6.00
CA PRO A 164 -4.75 1.65 -5.74
C PRO A 164 -5.18 3.10 -5.60
N ASP A 165 -4.47 3.84 -4.73
CA ASP A 165 -4.70 5.28 -4.58
C ASP A 165 -4.44 6.01 -5.93
N GLU A 166 -5.54 6.43 -6.55
CA GLU A 166 -5.58 7.01 -7.89
C GLU A 166 -4.69 8.26 -8.00
N LEU A 167 -4.66 9.10 -6.96
CA LEU A 167 -3.85 10.32 -6.96
C LEU A 167 -2.36 9.99 -7.05
N TYR A 168 -1.90 8.98 -6.31
CA TYR A 168 -0.51 8.57 -6.34
C TYR A 168 -0.13 7.88 -7.65
N ILE A 169 -1.02 7.07 -8.25
CA ILE A 169 -0.77 6.52 -9.59
C ILE A 169 -0.66 7.65 -10.61
N MET A 170 -1.58 8.61 -10.60
CA MET A 170 -1.58 9.73 -11.54
C MET A 170 -0.28 10.53 -11.44
N LEU A 171 0.17 10.87 -10.22
CA LEU A 171 1.45 11.56 -10.01
C LEU A 171 2.64 10.74 -10.52
N ARG A 172 2.65 9.42 -10.31
CA ARG A 172 3.72 8.54 -10.82
C ARG A 172 3.74 8.45 -12.35
N VAL A 173 2.58 8.33 -12.98
CA VAL A 173 2.45 8.33 -14.44
C VAL A 173 2.91 9.68 -14.98
N TRP A 174 2.49 10.77 -14.35
CA TRP A 174 2.87 12.13 -14.71
C TRP A 174 4.40 12.34 -14.63
N ASP A 175 5.04 11.93 -13.54
CA ASP A 175 6.50 11.99 -13.39
C ASP A 175 7.23 11.23 -14.51
N ARG A 176 6.76 10.02 -14.84
CA ARG A 176 7.35 9.19 -15.91
C ARG A 176 7.14 9.80 -17.29
N MET A 177 5.97 10.38 -17.55
CA MET A 177 5.69 11.10 -18.78
C MET A 177 6.61 12.32 -18.93
N TRP A 178 6.75 13.15 -17.91
CA TRP A 178 7.66 14.30 -17.96
C TRP A 178 9.12 13.90 -18.09
N ALA A 179 9.55 12.83 -17.42
CA ALA A 179 10.89 12.31 -17.59
C ALA A 179 11.18 11.93 -19.05
N LEU A 180 10.23 11.29 -19.74
CA LEU A 180 10.36 10.97 -21.17
C LEU A 180 10.39 12.21 -22.05
N VAL A 181 9.52 13.19 -21.79
CA VAL A 181 9.50 14.47 -22.53
C VAL A 181 10.82 15.22 -22.37
N ILE A 182 11.34 15.30 -21.14
CA ILE A 182 12.61 15.94 -20.83
C ILE A 182 13.76 15.16 -21.49
N TYR A 183 13.77 13.84 -21.40
CA TYR A 183 14.79 12.98 -22.02
C TYR A 183 14.86 13.19 -23.54
N GLN A 184 13.72 13.20 -24.23
CA GLN A 184 13.66 13.46 -25.67
C GLN A 184 14.17 14.87 -26.01
N LYS A 185 13.79 15.87 -25.21
CA LYS A 185 14.19 17.26 -25.44
C LYS A 185 15.68 17.49 -25.22
N ILE A 186 16.26 16.88 -24.19
CA ILE A 186 17.71 16.91 -23.93
C ILE A 186 18.46 16.17 -25.04
N ASN A 187 18.01 14.98 -25.45
CA ASN A 187 18.64 14.23 -26.53
C ASN A 187 18.62 15.01 -27.86
N LEU A 188 17.51 15.67 -28.20
CA LEU A 188 17.43 16.53 -29.37
C LEU A 188 18.41 17.71 -29.27
N MET A 189 18.54 18.33 -28.09
CA MET A 189 19.47 19.44 -27.88
C MET A 189 20.92 19.01 -28.05
N ILE A 190 21.31 17.84 -27.51
CA ILE A 190 22.64 17.25 -27.67
C ILE A 190 22.93 16.95 -29.15
N ILE A 191 21.96 16.38 -29.87
CA ILE A 191 22.13 16.07 -31.31
C ILE A 191 22.33 17.36 -32.12
N VAL A 192 21.55 18.40 -31.85
CA VAL A 192 21.69 19.71 -32.54
C VAL A 192 23.05 20.34 -32.24
N GLU A 193 23.53 20.26 -31.00
CA GLU A 193 24.84 20.79 -30.62
C GLU A 193 25.99 20.01 -31.28
N GLN A 194 25.90 18.68 -31.34
CA GLN A 194 26.85 17.84 -32.06
C GLN A 194 26.86 18.10 -33.57
N LEU A 195 25.69 18.27 -34.19
CA LEU A 195 25.58 18.63 -35.61
C LEU A 195 26.12 20.04 -35.89
N SER A 196 25.83 21.00 -35.01
CA SER A 196 26.39 22.35 -35.08
C SER A 196 27.93 22.33 -35.01
N HIS A 197 28.49 21.58 -34.05
CA HIS A 197 29.94 21.42 -33.93
C HIS A 197 30.55 20.74 -35.16
N TYR A 198 29.91 19.68 -35.67
CA TYR A 198 30.36 18.98 -36.88
C TYR A 198 30.38 19.90 -38.11
N CYS A 199 29.29 20.64 -38.36
CA CYS A 199 29.21 21.61 -39.46
C CYS A 199 30.28 22.69 -39.35
N LYS A 200 30.59 23.16 -38.14
CA LYS A 200 31.60 24.20 -37.91
C LYS A 200 33.01 23.70 -38.23
N VAL A 201 33.34 22.49 -37.78
CA VAL A 201 34.62 21.84 -38.09
C VAL A 201 34.76 21.57 -39.59
N GLU A 202 33.69 21.15 -40.27
CA GLU A 202 33.74 20.86 -41.71
C GLU A 202 33.93 22.13 -42.56
N VAL A 203 33.33 23.26 -42.15
CA VAL A 203 33.54 24.56 -42.80
C VAL A 203 34.98 25.07 -42.59
N ASP A 204 35.53 24.93 -41.39
CA ASP A 204 36.91 25.33 -41.10
C ASP A 204 37.93 24.49 -41.89
N VAL A 205 37.68 23.19 -42.07
CA VAL A 205 38.52 22.31 -42.90
C VAL A 205 38.47 22.71 -44.38
N LYS A 206 37.29 23.03 -44.93
CA LYS A 206 37.16 23.48 -46.33
C LYS A 206 37.85 24.83 -46.58
N ASN A 207 37.66 25.80 -45.67
CA ASN A 207 38.29 27.12 -45.80
C ASN A 207 39.82 27.06 -45.68
N ASN A 208 40.36 26.21 -44.81
CA ASN A 208 41.82 26.06 -44.66
C ASN A 208 42.46 25.26 -45.81
N GLY A 209 41.71 24.37 -46.47
CA GLY A 209 42.14 23.67 -47.69
C GLY A 209 42.24 24.60 -48.91
N GLU A 210 41.28 25.50 -49.09
CA GLU A 210 41.31 26.50 -50.18
C GLU A 210 42.45 27.52 -50.00
N ILE A 211 42.78 27.91 -48.75
CA ILE A 211 43.91 28.80 -48.47
C ILE A 211 45.24 28.10 -48.79
N ALA A 212 45.37 26.80 -48.54
CA ALA A 212 46.57 26.03 -48.89
C ALA A 212 46.77 25.93 -50.42
N GLU A 213 45.71 25.64 -51.19
CA GLU A 213 45.79 25.56 -52.66
C GLU A 213 46.05 26.93 -53.32
N SER A 214 45.56 28.02 -52.75
CA SER A 214 45.85 29.38 -53.26
C SER A 214 47.31 29.82 -53.04
N SER A 215 48.03 29.20 -52.10
CA SER A 215 49.43 29.51 -51.80
C SER A 215 50.45 28.71 -52.63
N GLU A 216 50.02 27.63 -53.30
CA GLU A 216 50.87 26.82 -54.19
C GLU A 216 50.80 27.25 -55.66
N SER A 217 49.82 28.06 -56.07
CA SER A 217 49.68 28.55 -57.46
C SER A 217 50.49 29.82 -57.79
N SER A 218 51.29 30.36 -56.85
CA SER A 218 52.13 31.57 -57.06
C SER A 218 53.64 31.34 -56.93
N ARG A 219 54.15 30.14 -57.25
CA ARG A 219 55.59 29.86 -57.38
C ARG A 219 55.96 29.36 -58.77
#